data_AF-A0A956M6Z3-F1
#
_entry.id   AF-A0A956M6Z3-F1
#
_cell.length_a   1.000
_cell.length_b   1.000
_cell.length_c   1.000
_cell.angle_alpha   90.00
_cell.angle_beta   90.00
_cell.angle_gamma   90.00
#
_symmetry.space_group_name_H-M   'P 1'
#
loop_
_entity.id
_entity.type
_entity.pdbx_description
1 polymer ?
#
loop_
_entity_poly.entity_id
_entity_poly.type
_entity_poly.pdbx_seq_one_letter_code
_entity_poly.pdbx_strand_id
1 'polypeptide(L)'
;MTNEIVKTFHLQLKKYIQYRIHNAEDAEDILQDVYLKIHTKSASLQNREKLQAWLFQIVRNTIIDYYRKKKPTFDIDDAQDIPMLEVQQQRAEKLATCIEPLIHTLPEKYRQALLLTDIEGMPQTKLAEALGLSASGAKSRVQRARQKLRYAIQTCCEIKHDSRGNILDYKVREQSC
;
A
#
# COMPACT_ATOMS: atom_id res chain seq x y z
N MET A 1 -2.63 17.90 20.53
CA MET A 1 -1.91 16.63 20.33
C MET A 1 -2.45 15.84 19.14
N THR A 2 -3.74 15.49 19.11
CA THR A 2 -4.40 14.79 17.98
C THR A 2 -4.35 15.58 16.67
N ASN A 3 -4.56 16.90 16.69
CA ASN A 3 -4.50 17.74 15.47
C ASN A 3 -3.10 17.81 14.82
N GLU A 4 -2.02 17.71 15.59
CA GLU A 4 -0.66 17.67 15.02
C GLU A 4 -0.36 16.31 14.40
N ILE A 5 -0.72 15.23 15.08
CA ILE A 5 -0.55 13.86 14.58
C ILE A 5 -1.28 13.69 13.24
N VAL A 6 -2.52 14.16 13.17
CA VAL A 6 -3.32 14.10 11.94
C VAL A 6 -2.65 14.92 10.83
N LYS A 7 -2.18 16.14 11.10
CA LYS A 7 -1.48 16.96 10.09
C LYS A 7 -0.20 16.29 9.58
N THR A 8 0.62 15.73 10.47
CA THR A 8 1.90 15.09 10.10
C THR A 8 1.69 13.84 9.26
N PHE A 9 0.70 13.01 9.60
CA PHE A 9 0.47 11.73 8.94
C PHE A 9 -0.62 11.78 7.84
N HIS A 10 -1.29 12.93 7.65
CA HIS A 10 -2.40 13.11 6.72
C HIS A 10 -2.15 12.46 5.36
N LEU A 11 -1.06 12.87 4.69
CA LEU A 11 -0.73 12.39 3.36
C LEU A 11 -0.44 10.88 3.33
N GLN A 12 0.17 10.33 4.39
CA GLN A 12 0.47 8.91 4.47
C GLN A 12 -0.80 8.08 4.68
N LEU A 13 -1.68 8.50 5.60
CA LEU A 13 -2.94 7.80 5.86
C LEU A 13 -3.89 7.91 4.66
N LYS A 14 -4.00 9.10 4.06
CA LYS A 14 -4.80 9.33 2.85
C LYS A 14 -4.33 8.46 1.69
N LYS A 15 -3.03 8.46 1.37
CA LYS A 15 -2.47 7.58 0.33
C LYS A 15 -2.71 6.11 0.63
N TYR A 16 -2.53 5.67 1.89
CA TYR A 16 -2.76 4.28 2.27
C TYR A 16 -4.23 3.85 2.12
N ILE A 17 -5.17 4.75 2.36
CA ILE A 17 -6.61 4.49 2.19
C ILE A 17 -6.98 4.52 0.70
N GLN A 18 -6.55 5.53 -0.05
CA GLN A 18 -6.79 5.63 -1.49
C GLN A 18 -6.21 4.44 -2.26
N TYR A 19 -5.03 3.96 -1.85
CA TYR A 19 -4.46 2.72 -2.38
C TYR A 19 -5.39 1.51 -2.17
N ARG A 20 -6.14 1.47 -1.06
CA ARG A 20 -6.96 0.31 -0.68
C ARG A 20 -8.41 0.43 -1.11
N ILE A 21 -8.89 1.62 -1.44
CA ILE A 21 -10.30 1.94 -1.66
C ILE A 21 -10.41 2.62 -3.03
N HIS A 22 -11.03 1.93 -3.98
CA HIS A 22 -10.99 2.33 -5.39
C HIS A 22 -11.84 3.57 -5.67
N ASN A 23 -12.96 3.73 -4.96
CA ASN A 23 -13.82 4.91 -5.08
C ASN A 23 -13.26 6.04 -4.20
N ALA A 24 -13.10 7.23 -4.78
CA ALA A 24 -12.49 8.37 -4.11
C ALA A 24 -13.35 8.93 -2.96
N GLU A 25 -14.68 8.89 -3.07
CA GLU A 25 -15.61 9.32 -2.02
C GLU A 25 -15.56 8.38 -0.83
N ASP A 26 -15.62 7.07 -1.09
CA ASP A 26 -15.44 6.02 -0.07
C ASP A 26 -14.09 6.17 0.66
N ALA A 27 -13.04 6.53 -0.06
CA ALA A 27 -11.71 6.74 0.52
C ALA A 27 -11.67 7.95 1.45
N GLU A 28 -12.34 9.05 1.09
CA GLU A 28 -12.43 10.24 1.95
C GLU A 28 -13.30 9.98 3.19
N ASP A 29 -14.41 9.25 3.05
CA ASP A 29 -15.26 8.86 4.18
C ASP A 29 -14.48 8.00 5.19
N ILE A 30 -13.73 7.02 4.70
CA ILE A 30 -12.87 6.18 5.55
C ILE A 30 -11.77 7.00 6.22
N LEU A 31 -11.20 7.99 5.53
CA LEU A 31 -10.20 8.88 6.12
C LEU A 31 -10.79 9.71 7.26
N GLN A 32 -12.02 10.19 7.10
CA GLN A 32 -12.73 10.92 8.14
C GLN A 32 -13.02 10.03 9.36
N ASP A 33 -13.49 8.81 9.13
CA ASP A 33 -13.69 7.79 10.17
C ASP A 33 -12.41 7.46 10.93
N VAL A 34 -11.28 7.40 10.22
CA VAL A 34 -9.95 7.21 10.81
C VAL A 34 -9.62 8.36 11.75
N TYR A 35 -9.85 9.62 11.37
CA TYR A 35 -9.58 10.76 12.26
C TYR A 35 -10.44 10.73 13.52
N LEU A 36 -11.72 10.37 13.40
CA LEU A 36 -12.60 10.20 14.56
C LEU A 36 -12.08 9.10 15.49
N LYS A 37 -11.65 7.95 14.94
CA LYS A 37 -11.06 6.85 15.71
C LYS A 37 -9.72 7.24 16.36
N ILE A 38 -8.88 8.01 15.68
CA ILE A 38 -7.63 8.55 16.25
C ILE A 38 -7.95 9.46 17.42
N HIS A 39 -8.92 10.36 17.26
CA HIS A 39 -9.31 11.29 18.32
C HIS A 39 -9.82 10.54 19.56
N THR A 40 -10.79 9.64 19.36
CA THR A 40 -11.45 8.88 20.44
C THR A 40 -10.53 7.87 21.12
N LYS A 41 -9.60 7.25 20.38
CA LYS A 41 -8.69 6.24 20.94
C LYS A 41 -7.35 6.81 21.39
N SER A 42 -7.08 8.11 21.21
CA SER A 42 -5.79 8.72 21.51
C SER A 42 -5.26 8.43 22.93
N ALA A 43 -6.13 8.30 23.93
CA ALA A 43 -5.78 7.93 25.30
C ALA A 43 -5.27 6.47 25.45
N SER A 44 -5.54 5.59 24.48
CA SER A 44 -5.03 4.21 24.46
C SER A 44 -3.57 4.09 24.00
N LEU A 45 -3.00 5.18 23.46
CA LEU A 45 -1.61 5.20 23.02
C LEU A 45 -0.67 5.32 24.23
N GLN A 46 -0.21 4.18 24.73
CA GLN A 46 0.67 4.15 25.91
C GLN A 46 2.14 4.45 25.62
N ASN A 47 2.58 4.32 24.37
CA ASN A 47 3.97 4.59 23.97
C ASN A 47 4.01 5.40 22.66
N ARG A 48 4.59 6.61 22.72
CA ARG A 48 4.73 7.50 21.56
C ARG A 48 5.61 6.96 20.44
N GLU A 49 6.58 6.09 20.74
CA GLU A 49 7.39 5.41 19.72
C GLU A 49 6.57 4.46 18.85
N LYS A 50 5.39 4.02 19.35
CA LYS A 50 4.46 3.15 18.63
C LYS A 50 3.36 3.93 17.91
N LEU A 51 3.43 5.26 17.87
CA LEU A 51 2.40 6.12 17.29
C LEU A 51 2.08 5.70 15.84
N GLN A 52 3.09 5.56 14.99
CA GLN A 52 2.88 5.19 13.58
C GLN A 52 2.19 3.83 13.46
N ALA A 53 2.69 2.80 14.15
CA ALA A 53 2.09 1.46 14.13
C ALA A 53 0.62 1.47 14.60
N TRP A 54 0.34 2.24 15.66
CA TRP A 54 -1.02 2.39 16.20
C TRP A 54 -1.96 3.12 15.22
N LEU A 55 -1.49 4.18 14.53
CA LEU A 55 -2.25 4.87 13.50
C LEU A 55 -2.62 3.93 12.35
N PHE A 56 -1.64 3.19 11.81
CA PHE A 56 -1.89 2.24 10.72
C PHE A 56 -2.76 1.05 11.14
N GLN A 57 -2.75 0.67 12.43
CA GLN A 57 -3.68 -0.31 12.97
C GLN A 57 -5.13 0.22 12.95
N ILE A 58 -5.34 1.49 13.33
CA ILE A 58 -6.65 2.13 13.22
C ILE A 58 -7.13 2.14 11.77
N VAL A 59 -6.29 2.61 10.84
CA VAL A 59 -6.62 2.66 9.41
C VAL A 59 -6.98 1.27 8.87
N ARG A 60 -6.15 0.26 9.15
CA ARG A 60 -6.40 -1.12 8.71
C ARG A 60 -7.74 -1.64 9.21
N ASN A 61 -8.04 -1.45 10.49
CA ASN A 61 -9.28 -1.94 11.07
C ASN A 61 -10.50 -1.22 10.47
N THR A 62 -10.41 0.09 10.19
CA THR A 62 -11.48 0.84 9.52
C THR A 62 -11.73 0.34 8.10
N ILE A 63 -10.69 0.06 7.31
CA ILE A 63 -10.83 -0.52 5.98
C ILE A 63 -11.46 -1.92 6.05
N ILE A 64 -11.07 -2.74 7.02
CA ILE A 64 -11.67 -4.08 7.23
C ILE A 64 -13.16 -3.95 7.58
N ASP A 65 -13.51 -3.04 8.49
CA ASP A 65 -14.89 -2.78 8.89
C ASP A 65 -15.73 -2.33 7.69
N TYR A 66 -15.19 -1.45 6.85
CA TYR A 66 -15.81 -0.98 5.61
C TYR A 66 -16.11 -2.15 4.65
N TYR A 67 -15.11 -2.98 4.34
CA TYR A 67 -15.32 -4.12 3.44
C TYR A 67 -16.23 -5.20 4.02
N ARG A 68 -16.26 -5.35 5.35
CA ARG A 68 -17.21 -6.25 6.02
C ARG A 68 -18.65 -5.77 5.84
N LYS A 69 -18.88 -4.45 5.77
CA LYS A 69 -20.19 -3.84 5.50
C LYS A 69 -20.57 -3.85 4.02
N LYS A 70 -19.60 -3.78 3.09
CA LYS A 70 -19.85 -3.68 1.64
C LYS A 70 -20.14 -5.02 0.93
N LYS A 71 -19.98 -6.18 1.58
CA LYS A 71 -20.49 -7.45 1.05
C LYS A 71 -21.97 -7.62 1.45
N PRO A 72 -22.96 -7.76 0.54
CA PRO A 72 -22.88 -8.13 -0.88
C PRO A 72 -23.63 -7.19 -1.87
N THR A 73 -22.93 -6.65 -2.88
CA THR A 73 -23.26 -6.62 -4.33
C THR A 73 -22.21 -5.77 -5.05
N PHE A 74 -21.57 -6.33 -6.08
CA PHE A 74 -20.59 -5.64 -6.93
C PHE A 74 -21.34 -4.93 -8.08
N ASP A 75 -20.87 -3.74 -8.47
CA ASP A 75 -20.74 -3.29 -9.85
C ASP A 75 -19.65 -2.20 -9.93
N ILE A 76 -18.92 -2.17 -11.04
CA ILE A 76 -17.68 -1.42 -11.30
C ILE A 76 -17.95 -0.49 -12.49
N ASP A 77 -17.57 0.80 -12.44
CA ASP A 77 -17.01 1.47 -13.63
C ASP A 77 -16.29 2.83 -13.35
N ASP A 78 -15.42 3.16 -14.31
CA ASP A 78 -14.87 4.47 -14.73
C ASP A 78 -13.71 5.18 -13.99
N ALA A 79 -12.62 5.46 -14.74
CA ALA A 79 -12.32 6.80 -15.29
C ALA A 79 -10.92 6.93 -15.97
N GLN A 80 -10.87 7.71 -17.06
CA GLN A 80 -9.76 7.97 -18.00
C GLN A 80 -8.96 9.28 -17.76
N ASP A 81 -7.68 9.27 -18.19
CA ASP A 81 -6.78 10.29 -18.82
C ASP A 81 -6.59 11.75 -18.30
N ILE A 82 -5.31 12.18 -18.07
CA ILE A 82 -4.72 13.53 -18.35
C ILE A 82 -3.16 13.44 -18.57
N PRO A 83 -2.51 14.22 -19.49
CA PRO A 83 -1.11 14.04 -19.95
C PRO A 83 -0.04 15.13 -19.57
N MET A 84 1.24 14.78 -19.77
CA MET A 84 2.39 15.59 -20.25
C MET A 84 3.39 16.35 -19.33
N LEU A 85 4.11 15.65 -18.42
CA LEU A 85 5.41 16.05 -17.77
C LEU A 85 6.51 14.95 -17.92
N GLU A 86 6.84 14.56 -19.14
CA GLU A 86 6.46 13.20 -19.57
C GLU A 86 7.55 12.18 -19.98
N VAL A 87 8.83 12.28 -19.61
CA VAL A 87 9.80 11.25 -20.11
C VAL A 87 10.53 10.45 -19.03
N GLN A 88 10.94 11.05 -17.92
CA GLN A 88 11.54 10.32 -16.79
C GLN A 88 10.52 10.02 -15.69
N GLN A 89 9.72 11.01 -15.35
CA GLN A 89 8.56 10.87 -14.47
C GLN A 89 7.59 9.82 -15.05
N GLN A 90 7.31 9.90 -16.35
CA GLN A 90 6.44 8.96 -17.05
C GLN A 90 7.01 7.54 -17.12
N ARG A 91 8.34 7.33 -17.16
CA ARG A 91 8.91 5.98 -17.06
C ARG A 91 8.72 5.37 -15.68
N ALA A 92 8.92 6.16 -14.62
CA ALA A 92 8.70 5.72 -13.25
C ALA A 92 7.20 5.56 -12.91
N GLU A 93 6.35 6.49 -13.36
CA GLU A 93 4.89 6.49 -13.20
C GLU A 93 4.24 5.37 -14.00
N LYS A 94 4.65 5.16 -15.26
CA LYS A 94 4.10 4.06 -16.05
C LYS A 94 4.62 2.69 -15.56
N LEU A 95 5.86 2.59 -15.07
CA LEU A 95 6.34 1.38 -14.38
C LEU A 95 5.54 1.13 -13.09
N ALA A 96 5.20 2.20 -12.35
CA ALA A 96 4.27 2.11 -11.24
C ALA A 96 2.89 1.62 -11.70
N THR A 97 2.39 2.02 -12.88
CA THR A 97 1.15 1.46 -13.47
C THR A 97 1.23 -0.04 -13.73
N CYS A 98 2.40 -0.62 -14.06
CA CYS A 98 2.54 -2.09 -14.15
C CYS A 98 2.65 -2.72 -12.74
N ILE A 99 3.44 -2.12 -11.84
CA ILE A 99 3.79 -2.74 -10.55
C ILE A 99 2.66 -2.62 -9.54
N GLU A 100 1.94 -1.51 -9.51
CA GLU A 100 0.93 -1.19 -8.51
C GLU A 100 -0.24 -2.18 -8.53
N PRO A 101 -0.87 -2.49 -9.69
CA PRO A 101 -1.90 -3.54 -9.78
C PRO A 101 -1.35 -4.92 -9.39
N LEU A 102 -0.09 -5.22 -9.75
CA LEU A 102 0.52 -6.50 -9.38
C LEU A 102 0.67 -6.63 -7.87
N ILE A 103 1.05 -5.56 -7.16
CA ILE A 103 1.07 -5.56 -5.69
C ILE A 103 -0.32 -5.85 -5.13
N HIS A 104 -1.40 -5.38 -5.77
CA HIS A 104 -2.77 -5.70 -5.38
C HIS A 104 -3.17 -7.16 -5.61
N THR A 105 -2.56 -7.87 -6.56
CA THR A 105 -2.79 -9.32 -6.74
C THR A 105 -2.15 -10.17 -5.64
N LEU A 106 -1.17 -9.64 -4.90
CA LEU A 106 -0.52 -10.40 -3.83
C LEU A 106 -1.48 -10.65 -2.67
N PRO A 107 -1.41 -11.84 -2.03
CA PRO A 107 -2.15 -12.08 -0.79
C PRO A 107 -1.82 -11.02 0.26
N GLU A 108 -2.84 -10.55 0.99
CA GLU A 108 -2.78 -9.39 1.90
C GLU A 108 -1.53 -9.38 2.80
N LYS A 109 -1.20 -10.51 3.42
CA LYS A 109 -0.04 -10.61 4.32
C LYS A 109 1.30 -10.31 3.64
N TYR A 110 1.43 -10.56 2.34
CA TYR A 110 2.65 -10.30 1.57
C TYR A 110 2.64 -8.88 1.03
N ARG A 111 1.51 -8.43 0.48
CA ARG A 111 1.30 -7.04 0.07
C ARG A 111 1.63 -6.08 1.21
N GLN A 112 1.07 -6.30 2.39
CA GLN A 112 1.30 -5.47 3.57
C GLN A 112 2.77 -5.43 3.99
N ALA A 113 3.47 -6.56 3.95
CA ALA A 113 4.89 -6.60 4.27
C ALA A 113 5.70 -5.74 3.29
N LEU A 114 5.42 -5.87 1.99
CA LEU A 114 6.11 -5.15 0.93
C LEU A 114 5.86 -3.63 0.99
N LEU A 115 4.62 -3.20 1.24
CA LEU A 115 4.28 -1.78 1.37
C LEU A 115 5.03 -1.15 2.55
N LEU A 116 4.92 -1.75 3.73
CA LEU A 116 5.53 -1.20 4.94
C LEU A 116 7.06 -1.16 4.83
N THR A 117 7.71 -2.21 4.29
CA THR A 117 9.17 -2.25 4.25
C THR A 117 9.77 -1.62 3.01
N ASP A 118 9.37 -2.05 1.83
CA ASP A 118 10.05 -1.71 0.58
C ASP A 118 9.57 -0.37 0.02
N ILE A 119 8.33 0.05 0.31
CA ILE A 119 7.80 1.35 -0.13
C ILE A 119 7.93 2.41 0.95
N GLU A 120 7.53 2.10 2.19
CA GLU A 120 7.53 3.07 3.29
C GLU A 120 8.86 3.11 4.06
N GLY A 121 9.80 2.20 3.76
CA GLY A 121 11.12 2.17 4.40
C GLY A 121 11.12 1.67 5.85
N MET A 122 10.04 1.04 6.32
CA MET A 122 9.97 0.49 7.67
C MET A 122 11.03 -0.62 7.84
N PRO A 123 11.85 -0.60 8.90
CA PRO A 123 12.74 -1.70 9.21
C PRO A 123 11.97 -3.01 9.46
N GLN A 124 12.49 -4.14 9.00
CA GLN A 124 11.84 -5.46 9.18
C GLN A 124 11.65 -5.85 10.66
N THR A 125 12.49 -5.33 11.56
CA THR A 125 12.33 -5.48 13.00
C THR A 125 11.06 -4.79 13.51
N LYS A 126 10.77 -3.59 13.02
CA LYS A 126 9.52 -2.86 13.31
C LYS A 126 8.31 -3.48 12.64
N LEU A 127 8.47 -4.07 11.46
CA LEU A 127 7.42 -4.91 10.85
C LEU A 127 7.05 -6.09 11.75
N ALA A 128 8.05 -6.75 12.37
CA ALA A 128 7.82 -7.87 13.27
C ALA A 128 6.98 -7.44 14.49
N GLU A 129 7.36 -6.33 15.13
CA GLU A 129 6.60 -5.74 16.25
C GLU A 129 5.17 -5.35 15.82
N ALA A 130 5.03 -4.64 14.70
CA ALA A 130 3.76 -4.12 14.22
C ALA A 130 2.76 -5.22 13.83
N LEU A 131 3.26 -6.37 13.34
CA LEU A 131 2.44 -7.49 12.90
C LEU A 131 2.39 -8.66 13.89
N GLY A 132 3.01 -8.52 15.07
CA GLY A 132 3.07 -9.59 16.09
C GLY A 132 3.78 -10.86 15.59
N LEU A 133 4.85 -10.70 14.80
CA LEU A 133 5.64 -11.80 14.24
C LEU A 133 6.97 -11.95 14.95
N SER A 134 7.59 -13.13 14.85
CA SER A 134 9.02 -13.26 15.14
C SER A 134 9.85 -12.49 14.09
N ALA A 135 11.07 -12.09 14.45
CA ALA A 135 12.00 -11.46 13.50
C ALA A 135 12.24 -12.35 12.26
N SER A 136 12.37 -13.66 12.45
CA SER A 136 12.48 -14.64 11.37
C SER A 136 11.20 -14.72 10.52
N GLY A 137 10.03 -14.60 11.15
CA GLY A 137 8.72 -14.56 10.48
C GLY A 137 8.53 -13.31 9.62
N ALA A 138 8.92 -12.14 10.12
CA ALA A 138 8.91 -10.88 9.36
C ALA A 138 9.86 -10.95 8.16
N LYS A 139 11.10 -11.40 8.37
CA LYS A 139 12.09 -11.59 7.31
C LYS A 139 11.58 -12.54 6.22
N SER A 140 11.05 -13.70 6.61
CA SER A 140 10.50 -14.68 5.66
C SER A 140 9.31 -14.11 4.90
N ARG A 141 8.45 -13.31 5.56
CA ARG A 141 7.28 -12.69 4.93
C ARG A 141 7.68 -11.66 3.89
N VAL A 142 8.65 -10.80 4.18
CA VAL A 142 9.18 -9.81 3.22
C VAL A 142 9.84 -10.53 2.04
N GLN A 143 10.67 -11.55 2.29
CA GLN A 143 11.31 -12.32 1.23
C GLN A 143 10.29 -12.98 0.29
N ARG A 144 9.26 -13.62 0.85
CA ARG A 144 8.18 -14.24 0.06
C ARG A 144 7.36 -13.20 -0.70
N ALA A 145 7.14 -12.02 -0.12
CA ALA A 145 6.46 -10.93 -0.80
C ALA A 145 7.24 -10.46 -2.04
N ARG A 146 8.56 -10.25 -1.90
CA ARG A 146 9.45 -9.89 -3.02
C ARG A 146 9.46 -10.96 -4.11
N GLN A 147 9.51 -12.25 -3.74
CA GLN A 147 9.46 -13.34 -4.72
C GLN A 147 8.13 -13.38 -5.49
N LYS A 148 7.00 -13.18 -4.79
CA LYS A 148 5.68 -13.15 -5.43
C LYS A 148 5.54 -11.96 -6.37
N LEU A 149 5.99 -10.78 -5.95
CA LEU A 149 5.98 -9.60 -6.81
C LEU A 149 6.87 -9.80 -8.03
N ARG A 150 8.07 -10.36 -7.85
CA ARG A 150 8.97 -10.70 -8.97
C ARG A 150 8.29 -11.65 -9.97
N TYR A 151 7.62 -12.69 -9.49
CA TYR A 151 6.90 -13.62 -10.36
C TYR A 151 5.76 -12.93 -11.11
N ALA A 152 4.96 -12.11 -10.42
CA ALA A 152 3.87 -11.35 -11.02
C ALA A 152 4.41 -10.40 -12.11
N ILE A 153 5.50 -9.69 -11.83
CA ILE A 153 6.18 -8.82 -12.79
C ILE A 153 6.68 -9.61 -14.00
N GLN A 154 7.34 -10.75 -13.81
CA GLN A 154 7.84 -11.56 -14.91
C GLN A 154 6.73 -12.16 -15.79
N THR A 155 5.56 -12.39 -15.19
CA THR A 155 4.39 -12.95 -15.87
C THR A 155 3.64 -11.88 -16.66
N CYS A 156 3.46 -10.69 -16.08
CA CYS A 156 2.63 -9.62 -16.66
C CYS A 156 3.40 -8.50 -17.36
N CYS A 157 4.69 -8.32 -17.07
CA CYS A 157 5.53 -7.28 -17.66
C CYS A 157 6.76 -7.91 -18.34
N GLU A 158 7.07 -7.51 -19.57
CA GLU A 158 8.38 -7.71 -20.19
C GLU A 158 9.26 -6.52 -19.82
N ILE A 159 10.32 -6.75 -19.04
CA ILE A 159 11.25 -5.69 -18.63
C ILE A 159 12.57 -5.88 -19.38
N LYS A 160 13.05 -4.82 -20.04
CA LYS A 160 14.39 -4.77 -20.64
C LYS A 160 15.36 -4.14 -19.65
N HIS A 161 16.53 -4.75 -19.49
CA HIS A 161 17.57 -4.26 -18.60
C HIS A 161 18.86 -4.02 -19.38
N ASP A 162 19.71 -3.11 -18.90
CA ASP A 162 21.09 -3.01 -19.36
C ASP A 162 21.97 -4.11 -18.73
N SER A 163 23.24 -4.16 -19.12
CA SER A 163 24.24 -5.09 -18.58
C SER A 163 24.57 -4.88 -17.11
N ARG A 164 24.11 -3.78 -16.49
CA ARG A 164 24.26 -3.45 -15.07
C ARG A 164 22.99 -3.74 -14.25
N GLY A 165 21.92 -4.22 -14.89
CA GLY A 165 20.64 -4.53 -14.25
C GLY A 165 19.71 -3.34 -14.09
N ASN A 166 20.02 -2.18 -14.67
CA ASN A 166 19.11 -1.04 -14.68
C ASN A 166 17.98 -1.29 -15.67
N ILE A 167 16.76 -0.90 -15.31
CA ILE A 167 15.59 -1.02 -16.17
C ILE A 167 15.69 0.03 -17.29
N LEU A 168 15.75 -0.42 -18.54
CA LEU A 168 15.82 0.41 -19.74
C LEU A 168 14.44 0.72 -20.31
N ASP A 169 13.55 -0.26 -20.30
CA ASP A 169 12.24 -0.23 -20.95
C ASP A 169 11.35 -1.34 -20.36
N TYR A 170 10.03 -1.21 -20.48
CA TYR A 170 9.13 -2.30 -20.11
C TYR A 170 7.84 -2.27 -20.95
N LYS A 171 7.22 -3.44 -21.16
CA LYS A 171 5.93 -3.60 -21.84
C LYS A 171 5.01 -4.48 -21.02
N VAL A 172 3.74 -4.10 -20.89
CA VAL A 172 2.71 -4.98 -20.33
C VAL A 172 2.40 -6.07 -21.37
N ARG A 173 2.32 -7.33 -20.94
CA ARG A 173 1.89 -8.43 -21.81
C ARG A 173 0.36 -8.41 -21.89
N GLU A 174 -0.19 -8.11 -23.06
CA GLU A 174 -1.65 -7.96 -23.30
C GLU A 174 -2.51 -9.20 -22.97
N GLN A 175 -1.89 -10.36 -22.73
CA GLN A 175 -2.60 -11.64 -22.53
C GLN A 175 -2.11 -12.46 -21.33
N SER A 176 -1.32 -11.88 -20.42
CA SER A 176 -0.75 -12.62 -19.28
C SER A 176 -0.78 -11.83 -18.00
N CYS A 177 -1.95 -11.26 -17.71
CA CYS A 177 -2.43 -10.83 -16.41
C CYS A 177 -3.96 -11.01 -16.43
#